data_AF-A0A5P5ZPV2-F1
#
_entry.id   AF-A0A5P5ZPV2-F1
#
_cell.length_a   1.000
_cell.length_b   1.000
_cell.length_c   1.000
_cell.angle_alpha   90.00
_cell.angle_beta   90.00
_cell.angle_gamma   90.00
#
_symmetry.space_group_name_H-M   'P 1'
#
loop_
_entity.id
_entity.type
_entity.pdbx_description
1 polymer ?
#
loop_
_entity_poly.entity_id
_entity_poly.type
_entity_poly.pdbx_seq_one_letter_code
_entity_poly.pdbx_strand_id
1 'polypeptide(L)'
;MFYLLIFLTVTSCVNCKEFTKGIAKEKCIIVVKGLPTPNTKLFEVTGYDPVTQKSIKCESVSNWWNQYNNEIAVGDTIVKKEGELTFNIHKQDTIISHEWHCYED
;
A
#
# COMPACT_ATOMS: atom_id res chain seq x y z
N MET A 1 47.27 -7.23 -17.14
CA MET A 1 46.53 -7.61 -15.91
C MET A 1 45.08 -7.20 -16.13
N PHE A 2 44.24 -8.11 -16.64
CA PHE A 2 42.86 -7.82 -17.04
C PHE A 2 41.96 -7.97 -15.80
N TYR A 3 41.35 -6.88 -15.34
CA TYR A 3 40.34 -6.92 -14.29
C TYR A 3 39.01 -7.38 -14.89
N LEU A 4 38.55 -8.59 -14.53
CA LEU A 4 37.23 -9.08 -14.88
C LEU A 4 36.25 -8.70 -13.75
N LEU A 5 35.53 -7.58 -13.94
CA LEU A 5 34.41 -7.19 -13.08
C LEU A 5 33.22 -8.10 -13.39
N ILE A 6 33.05 -9.15 -12.59
CA ILE A 6 31.88 -10.02 -12.63
C ILE A 6 30.72 -9.24 -11.98
N PHE A 7 29.84 -8.67 -12.81
CA PHE A 7 28.54 -8.17 -12.37
C PHE A 7 27.66 -9.38 -12.02
N LEU A 8 27.60 -9.71 -10.73
CA LEU A 8 26.58 -10.61 -10.19
C LEU A 8 25.25 -9.86 -10.15
N THR A 9 24.45 -9.97 -11.21
CA THR A 9 23.04 -9.58 -11.16
C THR A 9 22.29 -10.65 -10.37
N VAL A 10 22.05 -10.39 -9.08
CA VAL A 10 21.06 -11.13 -8.30
C VAL A 10 19.68 -10.75 -8.82
N THR A 11 19.12 -11.54 -9.74
CA THR A 11 17.70 -11.44 -10.09
C THR A 11 16.91 -12.06 -8.95
N SER A 12 16.35 -11.23 -8.07
CA SER A 12 15.41 -11.73 -7.07
C SER A 12 14.13 -12.13 -7.81
N CYS A 13 13.87 -13.43 -7.92
CA CYS A 13 12.63 -13.92 -8.52
C CYS A 13 11.48 -13.66 -7.53
N VAL A 14 10.75 -12.55 -7.70
CA VAL A 14 9.54 -12.25 -6.93
C VAL A 14 8.42 -13.11 -7.50
N ASN A 15 7.75 -13.90 -6.66
CA ASN A 15 6.56 -14.63 -7.08
C ASN A 15 5.38 -13.63 -7.21
N CYS A 16 5.29 -12.97 -8.35
CA CYS A 16 4.32 -11.93 -8.63
C CYS A 16 2.88 -12.42 -8.45
N LYS A 17 2.60 -13.66 -8.84
CA LYS A 17 1.27 -14.27 -8.68
C LYS A 17 0.85 -14.36 -7.20
N GLU A 18 1.71 -14.87 -6.32
CA GLU A 18 1.40 -14.97 -4.90
C GLU A 18 1.32 -13.59 -4.23
N PHE A 19 2.20 -12.66 -4.59
CA PHE A 19 2.15 -11.29 -4.08
C PHE A 19 0.87 -10.57 -4.48
N THR A 20 0.50 -10.64 -5.76
CA THR A 20 -0.72 -10.03 -6.30
C THR A 20 -1.97 -10.60 -5.64
N LYS A 21 -2.01 -11.93 -5.40
CA LYS A 21 -3.08 -12.54 -4.59
C LYS A 21 -3.11 -12.00 -3.16
N GLY A 22 -1.94 -11.75 -2.56
CA GLY A 22 -1.83 -11.12 -1.24
C GLY A 22 -2.46 -9.73 -1.23
N ILE A 23 -2.06 -8.86 -2.15
CA ILE A 23 -2.60 -7.50 -2.31
C ILE A 23 -4.12 -7.53 -2.56
N ALA A 24 -4.61 -8.44 -3.41
CA ALA A 24 -6.04 -8.58 -3.69
C ALA A 24 -6.86 -8.95 -2.44
N LYS A 25 -6.29 -9.69 -1.48
CA LYS A 25 -6.98 -10.07 -0.23
C LYS A 25 -7.06 -8.93 0.78
N GLU A 26 -6.23 -7.90 0.65
CA GLU A 26 -6.24 -6.79 1.59
C GLU A 26 -7.51 -5.95 1.41
N LYS A 27 -8.04 -5.47 2.55
CA LYS A 27 -9.21 -4.59 2.62
C LYS A 27 -9.04 -3.53 3.70
N CYS A 28 -9.43 -2.31 3.38
CA CYS A 28 -9.46 -1.20 4.32
C CYS A 28 -10.40 -0.13 3.78
N ILE A 29 -11.40 0.26 4.57
CA ILE A 29 -12.22 1.44 4.31
C ILE A 29 -12.21 2.25 5.60
N ILE A 30 -11.48 3.36 5.61
CA ILE A 30 -11.21 4.13 6.82
C ILE A 30 -11.17 5.62 6.54
N VAL A 31 -11.80 6.41 7.40
CA VAL A 31 -11.59 7.86 7.45
C VAL A 31 -10.45 8.14 8.42
N VAL A 32 -9.40 8.79 7.94
CA VAL A 32 -8.12 8.94 8.64
C VAL A 32 -8.23 9.92 9.80
N LYS A 33 -7.79 9.50 11.00
CA LYS A 33 -7.60 10.37 12.18
C LYS A 33 -6.16 10.43 12.66
N GLY A 34 -5.42 9.32 12.57
CA GLY A 34 -4.00 9.25 12.86
C GLY A 34 -3.23 8.87 11.61
N LEU A 35 -2.25 9.70 11.25
CA LEU A 35 -1.46 9.53 10.03
C LEU A 35 -0.59 8.26 10.08
N PRO A 36 -0.19 7.73 8.91
CA PRO A 36 0.76 6.64 8.86
C PRO A 36 2.06 7.00 9.57
N THR A 37 2.66 6.03 10.26
CA THR A 37 3.96 6.25 10.91
C THR A 37 5.01 6.45 9.82
N PRO A 38 5.73 7.59 9.80
CA PRO A 38 6.76 7.81 8.80
C PRO A 38 7.94 6.86 9.04
N ASN A 39 8.63 6.47 7.96
CA ASN A 39 9.85 5.65 7.98
C ASN A 39 9.69 4.22 8.53
N THR A 40 8.47 3.68 8.61
CA THR A 40 8.25 2.26 8.93
C THR A 40 8.17 1.42 7.66
N LYS A 41 8.52 0.13 7.72
CA LYS A 41 8.28 -0.80 6.60
C LYS A 41 6.80 -1.20 6.51
N LEU A 42 6.12 -1.21 7.65
CA LEU A 42 4.71 -1.58 7.78
C LEU A 42 3.86 -0.32 7.66
N PHE A 43 2.87 -0.34 6.77
CA PHE A 43 1.84 0.68 6.73
C PHE A 43 0.86 0.45 7.87
N GLU A 44 0.63 1.46 8.69
CA GLU A 44 -0.38 1.44 9.76
C GLU A 44 -1.06 2.81 9.82
N VAL A 45 -2.39 2.85 9.70
CA VAL A 45 -3.18 4.09 9.79
C VAL A 45 -4.37 3.87 10.73
N THR A 46 -4.70 4.89 11.52
CA THR A 46 -5.81 4.83 12.48
C THR A 46 -6.89 5.85 12.14
N GLY A 47 -8.12 5.52 12.50
CA GLY A 47 -9.28 6.25 12.02
C GLY A 47 -10.58 5.61 12.43
N TYR A 48 -11.62 5.81 11.64
CA TYR A 48 -12.93 5.21 11.88
C TYR A 48 -13.55 4.66 10.60
N ASP A 49 -14.36 3.62 10.76
CA ASP A 49 -15.18 3.07 9.69
C ASP A 49 -16.26 4.11 9.32
N PRO A 50 -16.39 4.52 8.05
CA PRO A 50 -17.33 5.57 7.66
C PRO A 50 -18.80 5.18 7.84
N VAL A 51 -19.13 3.89 7.88
CA VAL A 51 -20.49 3.37 8.04
C VAL A 51 -20.82 3.21 9.52
N THR A 52 -19.96 2.52 10.27
CA THR A 52 -20.25 2.17 11.67
C THR A 52 -19.76 3.19 12.68
N GLN A 53 -18.93 4.16 12.26
CA GLN A 53 -18.30 5.18 13.10
C GLN A 53 -17.38 4.62 14.21
N LYS A 54 -17.10 3.31 14.19
CA LYS A 54 -16.21 2.68 15.15
C LYS A 54 -14.77 3.00 14.83
N SER A 55 -13.97 3.22 15.86
CA SER A 55 -12.52 3.35 15.71
C SER A 55 -11.96 2.04 15.16
N ILE A 56 -11.19 2.14 14.08
CA ILE A 56 -10.53 1.00 13.45
C ILE A 56 -9.08 1.36 13.13
N LYS A 57 -8.31 0.33 12.82
CA LYS A 57 -6.93 0.41 12.38
C LYS A 57 -6.78 -0.41 11.11
N CYS A 58 -6.11 0.14 10.11
CA CYS A 58 -5.73 -0.60 8.92
C CYS A 58 -4.22 -0.80 8.90
N GLU A 59 -3.82 -2.03 8.59
CA GLU A 59 -2.45 -2.45 8.39
C GLU A 59 -2.35 -3.18 7.05
N SER A 60 -1.29 -2.93 6.30
CA SER A 60 -0.96 -3.73 5.10
C SER A 60 0.14 -4.71 5.44
N VAL A 61 0.06 -5.92 4.88
CA VAL A 61 1.14 -6.92 5.01
C VAL A 61 2.31 -6.63 4.06
N SER A 62 2.11 -5.71 3.12
CA SER A 62 3.11 -5.28 2.15
C SER A 62 3.61 -3.87 2.45
N ASN A 63 4.77 -3.52 1.90
CA ASN A 63 5.26 -2.14 1.93
C ASN A 63 4.61 -1.25 0.86
N TRP A 64 3.69 -1.78 0.04
CA TRP A 64 3.15 -1.06 -1.11
C TRP A 64 2.39 0.19 -0.71
N TRP A 65 1.45 0.09 0.26
CA TRP A 65 0.66 1.24 0.69
C TRP A 65 1.52 2.33 1.31
N ASN A 66 2.62 1.94 1.95
CA ASN A 66 3.54 2.86 2.60
C ASN A 66 4.29 3.78 1.62
N GLN A 67 4.36 3.41 0.33
CA GLN A 67 4.94 4.26 -0.71
C GLN A 67 4.15 5.57 -0.88
N TYR A 68 2.88 5.59 -0.48
CA TYR A 68 1.96 6.72 -0.68
C TYR A 68 1.60 7.43 0.63
N ASN A 69 2.36 7.20 1.72
CA ASN A 69 2.06 7.77 3.03
C ASN A 69 1.98 9.31 3.03
N ASN A 70 2.81 9.97 2.21
CA ASN A 70 2.88 11.43 2.08
C ASN A 70 1.66 12.04 1.38
N GLU A 71 0.83 11.23 0.75
CA GLU A 71 -0.39 11.68 0.05
C GLU A 71 -1.63 11.65 0.96
N ILE A 72 -1.50 11.05 2.14
CA ILE A 72 -2.58 10.83 3.10
C ILE A 72 -2.58 11.96 4.13
N ALA A 73 -3.75 12.58 4.31
CA ALA A 73 -4.00 13.59 5.33
C ALA A 73 -5.16 13.16 6.26
N VAL A 74 -5.24 13.81 7.43
CA VAL A 74 -6.38 13.64 8.33
C VAL A 74 -7.66 14.10 7.64
N GLY A 75 -8.72 13.29 7.72
CA GLY A 75 -9.99 13.53 7.05
C GLY A 75 -10.13 12.85 5.68
N ASP A 76 -9.02 12.41 5.06
CA ASP A 76 -9.10 11.60 3.84
C ASP A 76 -9.77 10.25 4.12
N THR A 77 -10.36 9.66 3.09
CA THR A 77 -10.87 8.28 3.16
C THR A 77 -9.99 7.36 2.32
N ILE A 78 -9.38 6.37 2.96
CA ILE A 78 -8.68 5.31 2.25
C ILE A 78 -9.68 4.23 1.88
N VAL A 79 -9.65 3.81 0.61
CA VAL A 79 -10.52 2.76 0.07
C VAL A 79 -9.67 1.71 -0.67
N LYS A 80 -9.56 0.55 -0.03
CA LYS A 80 -9.04 -0.70 -0.59
C LYS A 80 -10.09 -1.78 -0.40
N LYS A 81 -10.61 -2.34 -1.49
CA LYS A 81 -11.56 -3.46 -1.43
C LYS A 81 -10.88 -4.79 -1.69
N GLU A 82 -11.46 -5.83 -1.11
CA GLU A 82 -11.08 -7.21 -1.40
C GLU A 82 -11.38 -7.52 -2.87
N GLY A 83 -10.44 -8.17 -3.56
CA GLY A 83 -10.48 -8.47 -4.98
C GLY A 83 -9.96 -7.35 -5.90
N GLU A 84 -9.94 -6.09 -5.43
CA GLU A 84 -9.41 -4.96 -6.22
C GLU A 84 -7.89 -4.84 -6.06
N LEU A 85 -7.20 -4.46 -7.14
CA LEU A 85 -5.76 -4.18 -7.15
C LEU A 85 -5.43 -2.69 -7.08
N THR A 86 -6.41 -1.86 -6.70
CA THR A 86 -6.24 -0.41 -6.56
C THR A 86 -6.22 0.00 -5.09
N PHE A 87 -5.36 0.95 -4.76
CA PHE A 87 -5.31 1.64 -3.48
C PHE A 87 -5.74 3.08 -3.72
N ASN A 88 -6.85 3.49 -3.12
CA ASN A 88 -7.47 4.79 -3.39
C ASN A 88 -7.44 5.67 -2.14
N ILE A 89 -7.05 6.93 -2.31
CA ILE A 89 -7.11 7.98 -1.30
C ILE A 89 -8.14 9.00 -1.79
N HIS A 90 -9.32 8.98 -1.18
CA HIS A 90 -10.39 9.91 -1.47
C HIS A 90 -10.14 11.19 -0.66
N LYS A 91 -9.83 12.27 -1.38
CA LYS A 91 -9.73 13.63 -0.87
C LYS A 91 -11.13 14.28 -0.87
N GLN A 92 -11.21 15.52 -0.40
CA GLN A 92 -12.48 16.27 -0.39
C GLN A 92 -13.05 16.50 -1.80
N ASP A 93 -12.20 16.73 -2.80
CA ASP A 93 -12.56 17.14 -4.15
C ASP A 93 -12.04 16.20 -5.24
N THR A 94 -11.14 15.28 -4.89
CA THR A 94 -10.38 14.45 -5.84
C THR A 94 -10.17 13.03 -5.29
N ILE A 95 -9.81 12.11 -6.17
CA ILE A 95 -9.42 10.74 -5.80
C ILE A 95 -8.02 10.51 -6.37
N ILE A 96 -7.09 10.08 -5.53
CA ILE A 96 -5.78 9.59 -5.95
C ILE A 96 -5.85 8.06 -5.97
N SER A 97 -5.54 7.45 -7.10
CA SER A 97 -5.64 6.00 -7.30
C SER A 97 -4.30 5.44 -7.74
N HIS A 98 -3.82 4.43 -7.00
CA HIS A 98 -2.60 3.70 -7.32
C HIS A 98 -2.95 2.26 -7.67
N GLU A 99 -2.55 1.80 -8.86
CA GLU A 99 -2.76 0.43 -9.30
C GLU A 99 -1.53 -0.42 -8.96
N TRP A 100 -1.77 -1.62 -8.41
CA TRP A 100 -0.73 -2.59 -8.17
C TRP A 100 -0.28 -3.21 -9.49
N HIS A 101 1.02 -3.12 -9.75
CA HIS A 101 1.69 -3.85 -10.81
C HIS A 101 2.84 -4.65 -10.25
N CYS A 102 3.00 -5.87 -10.74
CA CYS A 102 4.17 -6.69 -10.49
C CYS A 102 4.77 -7.07 -11.85
N TYR A 103 6.03 -6.69 -12.04
CA TYR A 103 6.77 -7.00 -13.26
C TYR A 103 7.62 -8.25 -12.98
N GLU A 104 7.39 -9.30 -13.76
CA GLU A 104 8.30 -10.45 -13.81
C GLU A 104 9.40 -10.07 -14.82
N ASP A 105 10.63 -9.89 -14.33
CA ASP A 105 11.83 -9.71 -15.17
C ASP A 105 12.23 -11.02 -15.86
#